data_AF-A0A7Z7FVU7-F1
#
_entry.id   AF-A0A7Z7FVU7-F1
#
_cell.length_a   1.000
_cell.length_b   1.000
_cell.length_c   1.000
_cell.angle_alpha   90.00
_cell.angle_beta   90.00
_cell.angle_gamma   90.00
#
_symmetry.space_group_name_H-M   'P 1'
#
loop_
_entity.id
_entity.type
_entity.pdbx_description
1 polymer ?
#
loop_
_entity_poly.entity_id
_entity_poly.type
_entity_poly.pdbx_seq_one_letter_code
_entity_poly.pdbx_strand_id
1 'polypeptide(L)'
;MIADALLRASVWLAATPTPTPSGTPDDDSVTPGVLGFVVTFLLAVVVVLLVLDMVRRIRRVRYRAEIAEKLDAEEAERRGDGSDGSDGSGRP
;
A
#
# COMPACT_ATOMS: atom_id res chain seq x y z
N MET A 1 0.09 -34.34 -47.71
CA MET A 1 0.59 -33.01 -48.15
C MET A 1 0.33 -31.93 -47.10
N ILE A 2 -0.93 -31.69 -46.68
CA ILE A 2 -1.24 -30.66 -45.67
C ILE A 2 -0.65 -30.96 -44.29
N ALA A 3 -0.77 -32.20 -43.80
CA ALA A 3 -0.23 -32.60 -42.49
C ALA A 3 1.30 -32.42 -42.40
N ASP A 4 2.02 -32.67 -43.49
CA ASP A 4 3.47 -32.55 -43.58
C ASP A 4 3.91 -31.07 -43.59
N ALA A 5 3.12 -30.21 -44.24
CA ALA A 5 3.31 -28.76 -44.21
C ALA A 5 3.06 -28.18 -42.80
N LEU A 6 2.03 -28.67 -42.10
CA LEU A 6 1.73 -28.27 -40.72
C LEU A 6 2.82 -28.69 -39.74
N LEU A 7 3.38 -29.90 -39.90
CA LEU A 7 4.43 -30.42 -39.04
C LEU A 7 5.77 -29.72 -39.26
N ARG A 8 6.06 -29.27 -40.48
CA ARG A 8 7.24 -28.43 -40.77
C ARG A 8 7.08 -27.00 -40.27
N ALA A 9 5.88 -26.43 -40.38
CA ALA A 9 5.59 -25.10 -39.86
C ALA A 9 5.71 -25.05 -38.33
N SER A 10 5.25 -26.09 -37.61
CA SER A 10 5.39 -26.15 -36.16
C SER A 10 6.85 -26.28 -35.71
N VAL A 11 7.66 -27.07 -36.42
CA VAL A 11 9.10 -27.19 -36.15
C VAL A 11 9.82 -25.86 -36.40
N TRP A 12 9.49 -25.14 -37.47
CA TRP A 12 10.06 -23.81 -37.73
C TRP A 12 9.66 -22.77 -36.67
N LEU A 13 8.42 -22.82 -36.19
CA LEU A 13 7.94 -21.92 -35.15
C LEU A 13 8.54 -22.25 -33.77
N ALA A 14 8.88 -23.52 -33.53
CA ALA A 14 9.52 -23.99 -32.30
C ALA A 14 11.06 -23.92 -32.33
N ALA A 15 11.67 -23.74 -33.51
CA ALA A 15 13.11 -23.63 -33.67
C ALA A 15 13.62 -22.24 -33.28
N THR A 16 13.63 -21.93 -31.98
CA THR A 16 14.43 -20.83 -31.45
C THR A 16 15.87 -21.30 -31.34
N PRO A 17 16.85 -20.71 -32.05
CA PRO A 17 18.24 -21.06 -31.85
C PRO A 17 18.61 -20.78 -30.39
N THR A 18 19.08 -21.80 -29.67
CA THR A 18 19.63 -21.61 -28.33
C THR A 18 20.86 -20.72 -28.45
N PRO A 19 20.89 -19.53 -27.81
CA PRO A 19 22.09 -18.72 -27.83
C PRO A 19 23.20 -19.48 -27.10
N THR A 20 24.29 -19.78 -27.79
CA THR A 20 25.53 -20.23 -27.15
C THR A 20 26.05 -19.05 -26.33
N PRO A 21 26.22 -19.16 -25.00
CA PRO A 21 26.77 -18.07 -24.20
C PRO A 21 28.20 -17.79 -24.67
N SER A 22 28.39 -16.68 -25.38
CA SER A 22 29.69 -16.19 -25.81
C SER A 22 30.23 -15.22 -24.77
N GLY A 23 31.10 -15.70 -23.89
CA GLY A 23 31.79 -14.88 -22.88
C GLY A 23 30.94 -14.57 -21.64
N THR A 24 31.63 -14.25 -20.54
CA THR A 24 31.01 -13.64 -19.35
C THR A 24 30.43 -12.29 -19.76
N PRO A 25 29.19 -11.93 -19.37
CA PRO A 25 28.68 -10.58 -19.57
C PRO A 25 29.65 -9.57 -18.97
N ASP A 26 29.96 -8.48 -19.69
CA ASP A 26 30.78 -7.40 -19.14
C ASP A 26 30.16 -6.89 -17.83
N ASP A 27 30.94 -6.63 -16.80
CA ASP A 27 30.42 -6.23 -15.46
C ASP A 27 29.56 -4.95 -15.51
N ASP A 28 29.82 -4.07 -16.47
CA ASP A 28 29.03 -2.85 -16.72
C ASP A 28 27.64 -3.15 -17.31
N SER A 29 27.43 -4.34 -17.88
CA SER A 29 26.14 -4.76 -18.45
C SER A 29 25.14 -5.23 -17.38
N VAL A 30 25.62 -5.60 -16.19
CA VAL A 30 24.78 -6.16 -15.10
C VAL A 30 24.57 -5.18 -13.96
N THR A 31 25.27 -4.04 -13.96
CA THR A 31 25.07 -3.00 -12.95
C THR A 31 24.09 -1.96 -13.50
N PRO A 32 22.95 -1.70 -12.84
CA PRO A 32 22.12 -0.55 -13.17
C PRO A 32 22.97 0.68 -12.90
N GLY A 33 23.56 1.27 -13.95
CA GLY A 33 24.48 2.40 -13.84
C GLY A 33 23.85 3.63 -13.16
N VAL A 34 24.46 4.81 -13.32
CA VAL A 34 24.01 6.03 -12.62
C VAL A 34 22.50 6.29 -12.77
N LEU A 35 21.92 6.00 -13.94
CA LEU A 35 20.49 6.13 -14.19
C LEU A 35 19.65 5.22 -13.28
N GLY A 36 20.02 3.94 -13.14
CA GLY A 36 19.27 3.00 -12.32
C GLY A 36 19.42 3.28 -10.81
N PHE A 37 20.58 3.80 -10.39
CA PHE A 37 20.77 4.32 -9.03
C PHE A 37 19.82 5.49 -8.74
N VAL A 38 19.73 6.48 -9.65
CA VAL A 38 18.83 7.64 -9.49
C VAL A 38 17.37 7.21 -9.45
N VAL A 39 16.95 6.29 -10.32
CA VAL A 39 15.57 5.75 -10.31
C VAL A 39 15.25 5.08 -8.98
N THR A 40 16.15 4.23 -8.49
CA THR A 40 15.97 3.52 -7.21
C THR A 40 15.98 4.49 -6.02
N PHE A 41 16.85 5.50 -6.05
CA PHE A 41 16.91 6.54 -5.04
C PHE A 41 15.59 7.33 -4.97
N LEU A 42 15.03 7.74 -6.11
CA LEU A 42 13.75 8.42 -6.17
C LEU A 42 12.61 7.53 -5.66
N LEU A 43 12.61 6.24 -6.01
CA LEU A 43 11.64 5.27 -5.49
C LEU A 43 11.72 5.19 -3.96
N ALA A 44 12.92 5.11 -3.39
CA ALA A 44 13.12 5.10 -1.95
C ALA A 44 12.58 6.39 -1.29
N VAL A 45 12.84 7.56 -1.88
CA VAL A 45 12.29 8.84 -1.40
C VAL A 45 10.77 8.83 -1.41
N VAL A 46 10.14 8.34 -2.49
CA VAL A 46 8.67 8.21 -2.58
C VAL A 46 8.13 7.32 -1.46
N VAL A 47 8.75 6.17 -1.22
CA VAL A 47 8.37 5.26 -0.13
C VAL A 47 8.51 5.95 1.24
N VAL A 48 9.59 6.66 1.50
CA VAL A 48 9.78 7.40 2.75
C VAL A 48 8.69 8.47 2.92
N LEU A 49 8.40 9.25 1.87
CA LEU A 49 7.35 10.26 1.91
C LEU A 49 5.96 9.65 2.17
N LEU A 50 5.68 8.48 1.59
CA LEU A 50 4.45 7.70 1.86
C LEU A 50 4.36 7.28 3.33
N VAL A 51 5.44 6.77 3.90
CA VAL A 51 5.48 6.39 5.33
C VAL A 51 5.25 7.62 6.21
N LEU A 52 5.90 8.74 5.92
CA LEU A 52 5.72 9.99 6.67
C LEU A 52 4.29 10.55 6.53
N ASP A 53 3.72 10.52 5.34
CA ASP A 53 2.32 10.91 5.12
C ASP A 53 1.36 10.02 5.90
N MET A 54 1.57 8.69 5.87
CA MET A 54 0.77 7.73 6.62
C MET A 54 0.82 8.02 8.12
N VAL A 55 2.01 8.22 8.70
CA VAL A 55 2.17 8.54 10.13
C VAL A 55 1.49 9.86 10.47
N ARG A 56 1.68 10.90 9.63
CA ARG A 56 1.06 12.21 9.83
C ARG A 56 -0.47 12.13 9.73
N ARG A 57 -1.00 11.33 8.81
CA ARG A 57 -2.43 11.05 8.65
C ARG A 57 -3.00 10.35 9.88
N ILE A 58 -2.37 9.27 10.35
CA ILE A 58 -2.81 8.52 11.55
C ILE A 58 -2.87 9.44 12.77
N ARG A 59 -1.80 10.22 13.02
CA ARG A 59 -1.78 11.19 14.12
C ARG A 59 -2.95 12.18 14.01
N ARG A 60 -3.16 12.78 12.84
CA ARG A 60 -4.24 13.75 12.61
C ARG A 60 -5.64 13.17 12.85
N VAL A 61 -5.89 11.92 12.46
CA VAL A 61 -7.21 11.28 12.63
C VAL A 61 -7.46 10.91 14.10
N ARG A 62 -6.46 10.37 14.79
CA ARG A 62 -6.60 9.93 16.19
C ARG A 62 -6.88 11.06 17.17
N TYR A 63 -6.19 12.20 17.05
CA TYR A 63 -6.44 13.36 17.93
C TYR A 63 -7.88 13.87 17.85
N ARG A 64 -8.55 13.74 16.70
CA ARG A 64 -9.94 14.18 16.54
C ARG A 64 -10.92 13.23 17.23
N ALA A 65 -10.66 11.92 17.16
CA ALA A 65 -11.50 10.92 17.80
C ALA A 65 -11.42 11.01 19.33
N GLU A 66 -10.22 11.13 19.89
CA GLU A 66 -10.01 11.18 21.35
C GLU A 66 -10.63 12.45 21.99
N ILE A 67 -10.72 13.56 21.25
CA ILE A 67 -11.38 14.78 21.74
C ILE A 67 -12.90 14.65 21.64
N ALA A 68 -13.41 14.11 20.52
CA ALA A 68 -14.85 13.89 20.35
C ALA A 68 -15.41 12.96 21.43
N GLU A 69 -14.71 11.87 21.75
CA GLU A 69 -15.12 10.90 22.77
C GLU A 69 -15.19 11.51 24.17
N LYS A 70 -14.25 12.40 24.52
CA LYS A 70 -14.29 13.13 25.81
C LYS A 70 -15.46 14.10 25.88
N LEU A 71 -15.73 14.80 24.78
CA LEU A 71 -16.86 15.74 24.72
C LEU A 71 -18.19 15.00 24.85
N ASP A 72 -18.34 13.88 24.13
CA ASP A 72 -19.53 13.03 24.20
C ASP A 72 -19.73 12.45 25.62
N ALA A 73 -18.65 12.05 26.31
CA ALA A 73 -18.71 11.56 27.68
C ALA A 73 -19.14 12.66 28.68
N GLU A 74 -18.58 13.86 28.57
CA GLU A 74 -18.98 15.02 29.39
C GLU A 74 -20.44 15.41 29.14
N GLU A 75 -20.91 15.35 27.89
CA GLU A 75 -22.31 15.62 27.55
C GLU A 75 -23.24 14.53 28.08
N ALA A 76 -22.83 13.26 28.04
CA ALA A 76 -23.59 12.14 28.60
C ALA A 76 -23.71 12.23 30.14
N GLU A 77 -22.63 12.60 30.83
CA GLU A 77 -22.65 12.85 32.28
C GLU A 77 -23.61 13.99 32.65
N ARG A 78 -23.56 15.11 31.92
CA ARG A 78 -24.50 16.23 32.11
C ARG A 78 -25.96 15.84 31.85
N ARG A 79 -26.20 14.91 30.93
CA ARG A 79 -27.55 14.45 30.58
C ARG A 79 -28.10 13.42 31.57
N GLY A 80 -27.22 12.60 32.16
CA GLY A 80 -27.57 11.64 33.22
C GLY A 80 -27.94 12.31 34.54
N ASP A 81 -27.18 13.33 34.95
CA ASP A 81 -27.43 14.10 36.19
C ASP A 81 -28.78 14.84 36.18
N GLY A 82 -29.30 15.19 35.00
CA GLY A 82 -30.62 15.81 34.84
C GLY A 82 -31.83 14.87 34.97
N SER A 83 -31.62 13.54 35.06
CA SER A 83 -32.68 12.54 35.05
C SER A 83 -32.98 11.88 36.40
N ASP A 84 -32.13 12.07 37.41
CA ASP A 84 -32.28 11.47 38.75
C ASP A 84 -33.06 12.38 39.73
N GLY A 85 -33.52 13.54 39.28
CA GLY A 85 -34.20 14.56 40.10
C GLY A 85 -35.73 14.58 40.03
N SER A 86 -36.38 13.74 39.22
CA SER A 86 -37.83 13.87 38.95
C SER A 86 -38.75 12.74 39.43
N ASP A 87 -38.26 11.69 40.09
CA ASP A 87 -39.08 10.51 40.44
C ASP A 87 -39.35 10.34 41.95
N GLY A 88 -39.42 11.46 42.70
CA GLY A 88 -39.48 11.43 44.18
C GLY A 88 -40.70 12.06 44.85
N SER A 89 -41.71 12.57 44.12
CA SER A 89 -42.86 13.26 44.75
C SER A 89 -44.23 12.69 44.35
N GLY A 90 -44.42 11.41 44.66
CA GLY A 90 -45.70 10.72 44.54
C GLY A 90 -46.13 10.03 45.84
N ARG A 91 -46.35 10.81 46.91
CA ARG A 91 -47.06 10.42 48.14
C ARG A 91 -47.81 11.65 48.66
N PRO A 92 -49.05 11.53 49.21
CA PRO A 92 -49.40 10.64 50.32
C PRO A 92 -50.22 9.39 49.94
#